data_AF-A0A4Q2LNB2-F1
#
_entry.id   AF-A0A4Q2LNB2-F1
#
_cell.length_a   1.000
_cell.length_b   1.000
_cell.length_c   1.000
_cell.angle_alpha   90.00
_cell.angle_beta   90.00
_cell.angle_gamma   90.00
#
_symmetry.space_group_name_H-M   'P 1'
#
loop_
_entity.id
_entity.type
_entity.pdbx_description
1 polymer ?
#
loop_
_entity_poly.entity_id
_entity_poly.type
_entity_poly.pdbx_seq_one_letter_code
_entity_poly.pdbx_strand_id
1 'polypeptide(L)'
;MIYYIWLVLSLILSLYGTTVYWPDYTLDHEFILFNDFATVVIFTPSLFILNSIILQGAFFLTHNLLKISLPLAAYIASAVLFYKITADLWPSGMVIVMIFLGSLVALLHLIISVGICRRG
;
A
#
# COMPACT_ATOMS: atom_id res chain seq x y z
N MET A 1 9.85 -10.46 -19.26
CA MET A 1 11.00 -9.98 -18.43
C MET A 1 10.70 -8.64 -17.74
N ILE A 2 10.18 -7.66 -18.47
CA ILE A 2 9.88 -6.29 -17.96
C ILE A 2 8.92 -6.31 -16.76
N TYR A 3 7.89 -7.16 -16.78
CA TYR A 3 6.94 -7.29 -15.67
C TYR A 3 7.60 -7.67 -14.33
N TYR A 4 8.55 -8.61 -14.35
CA TYR A 4 9.26 -9.02 -13.13
C TYR A 4 10.15 -7.90 -12.59
N ILE A 5 10.81 -7.15 -13.47
CA ILE A 5 11.61 -5.98 -13.08
C ILE A 5 10.71 -4.94 -12.41
N TRP A 6 9.54 -4.66 -13.00
CA TRP A 6 8.53 -3.75 -12.43
C TRP A 6 8.09 -4.18 -11.03
N LEU A 7 7.78 -5.47 -10.83
CA LEU A 7 7.39 -5.98 -9.51
C LEU A 7 8.50 -5.87 -8.47
N VAL A 8 9.74 -6.21 -8.84
CA VAL A 8 10.89 -6.14 -7.92
C VAL A 8 11.16 -4.70 -7.50
N LEU A 9 11.15 -3.76 -8.45
CA LEU A 9 11.32 -2.33 -8.14
C LEU A 9 10.19 -1.81 -7.25
N SER A 10 8.95 -2.16 -7.56
CA SER A 10 7.78 -1.77 -6.76
C SER A 10 7.87 -2.34 -5.34
N LEU A 11 8.37 -3.57 -5.18
CA LEU A 11 8.56 -4.21 -3.87
C LEU A 11 9.63 -3.49 -3.06
N ILE A 12 10.78 -3.19 -3.66
CA ILE A 12 11.88 -2.48 -2.98
C ILE A 12 11.42 -1.09 -2.54
N LEU A 13 10.78 -0.34 -3.44
CA LEU A 13 10.32 1.02 -3.15
C LEU A 13 9.22 1.05 -2.10
N SER A 14 8.26 0.13 -2.17
CA SER A 14 7.19 0.06 -1.17
C SER A 14 7.70 -0.38 0.20
N LEU A 15 8.60 -1.37 0.26
CA LEU A 15 9.26 -1.74 1.52
C LEU A 15 10.02 -0.56 2.11
N TYR A 16 10.87 0.10 1.32
CA TYR A 16 11.61 1.28 1.75
C TYR A 16 10.67 2.39 2.27
N GLY A 17 9.61 2.69 1.53
CA GLY A 17 8.63 3.71 1.92
C GLY A 17 7.90 3.35 3.22
N THR A 18 7.51 2.09 3.39
CA THR A 18 6.82 1.64 4.61
C THR A 18 7.71 1.60 5.84
N THR A 19 8.99 1.24 5.71
CA THR A 19 9.90 1.09 6.85
C THR A 19 10.53 2.41 7.27
N VAL A 20 10.93 3.25 6.30
CA VAL A 20 11.62 4.51 6.58
C VAL A 20 10.67 5.62 7.00
N TYR A 21 9.47 5.66 6.41
CA TYR A 21 8.47 6.68 6.71
C TYR A 21 7.33 6.13 7.57
N TRP A 22 7.64 5.16 8.43
CA TRP A 22 6.67 4.66 9.38
C TRP A 22 6.15 5.81 10.24
N PRO A 23 4.82 5.98 10.40
CA PRO A 23 4.25 7.02 11.23
C PRO A 23 4.48 6.67 12.71
N ASP A 24 5.57 7.17 13.26
CA ASP A 24 5.86 7.18 14.69
C ASP A 24 5.94 8.63 15.16
N TYR A 25 5.00 9.02 16.01
CA TYR A 25 4.95 10.36 16.60
C TYR A 25 5.20 10.18 18.10
N THR A 26 6.37 10.59 18.56
CA THR A 26 6.58 10.91 19.98
C THR A 26 6.42 12.42 20.17
N LEU A 27 6.03 12.84 21.39
CA LEU A 27 5.92 14.26 21.76
C LEU A 27 7.24 15.04 21.61
N ASP A 28 8.36 14.33 21.42
CA ASP A 28 9.69 14.91 21.23
C ASP A 28 10.00 15.26 19.76
N HIS A 29 9.11 14.95 18.82
CA HIS A 29 9.33 15.25 17.40
C HIS A 29 9.06 16.72 17.08
N GLU A 30 10.11 17.45 16.72
CA GLU A 30 10.05 18.87 16.37
C GLU A 30 9.24 19.18 15.09
N PHE A 31 8.92 18.18 14.26
CA PHE A 31 8.33 18.36 12.93
C PHE A 31 7.13 17.43 12.63
N ILE A 32 6.09 17.51 13.46
CA ILE A 32 4.84 16.73 13.31
C ILE A 32 4.23 16.89 11.89
N LEU A 33 4.17 18.12 11.36
CA LEU A 33 3.60 18.39 10.04
C LEU A 33 4.39 17.73 8.89
N PHE A 34 5.72 17.63 9.03
CA PHE A 34 6.55 16.93 8.04
C PHE A 34 6.29 15.43 8.07
N ASN A 35 6.11 14.86 9.27
CA ASN A 35 5.77 13.46 9.43
C ASN A 35 4.38 13.15 8.85
N ASP A 36 3.40 14.02 9.07
CA ASP A 36 2.09 13.89 8.41
C ASP A 36 2.21 13.89 6.89
N PHE A 37 2.96 14.83 6.34
CA PHE A 37 3.18 14.91 4.89
C PHE A 37 3.88 13.67 4.35
N ALA A 38 4.95 13.22 5.01
CA ALA A 38 5.68 12.02 4.62
C ALA A 38 4.79 10.76 4.72
N THR A 39 3.94 10.70 5.73
CA THR A 39 2.99 9.61 5.92
C THR A 39 1.99 9.58 4.76
N VAL A 40 1.37 10.71 4.43
CA VAL A 40 0.39 10.80 3.33
C VAL A 40 1.02 10.52 1.97
N VAL A 41 2.19 11.11 1.69
CA VAL A 41 2.78 11.12 0.34
C VAL A 41 3.67 9.92 0.06
N ILE A 42 4.25 9.30 1.09
CA ILE A 42 5.22 8.21 0.93
C ILE A 42 4.71 6.93 1.59
N PHE A 43 4.40 6.97 2.88
CA PHE A 43 4.02 5.76 3.62
C PHE A 43 2.71 5.15 3.12
N THR A 44 1.63 5.94 3.06
CA THR A 44 0.31 5.48 2.62
C THR A 44 0.39 4.82 1.24
N PRO A 45 0.86 5.49 0.17
CA PRO A 45 0.94 4.86 -1.15
C PRO A 45 1.86 3.62 -1.13
N SER A 46 2.98 3.65 -0.42
CA SER A 46 3.88 2.50 -0.29
C SER A 46 3.21 1.29 0.36
N LEU A 47 2.47 1.48 1.46
CA LEU A 47 1.76 0.40 2.16
C LEU A 47 0.70 -0.26 1.26
N PHE A 48 -0.05 0.56 0.55
CA PHE A 48 -1.11 0.08 -0.34
C PHE A 48 -0.54 -0.56 -1.62
N ILE A 49 0.57 -0.05 -2.17
CA ILE A 49 1.31 -0.70 -3.27
C ILE A 49 1.88 -2.06 -2.82
N LEU A 50 2.46 -2.14 -1.62
CA LEU A 50 2.97 -3.39 -1.06
C LEU A 50 1.89 -4.47 -1.04
N ASN A 51 0.67 -4.09 -0.64
CA ASN A 51 -0.48 -4.99 -0.68
C ASN A 51 -0.83 -5.44 -2.12
N SER A 52 -0.85 -4.51 -3.08
CA SER A 52 -1.04 -4.82 -4.51
C SER A 52 -0.02 -5.83 -5.04
N ILE A 53 1.23 -5.77 -4.59
CA ILE A 53 2.29 -6.72 -4.96
C ILE A 53 2.06 -8.09 -4.31
N ILE A 54 1.73 -8.12 -3.02
CA ILE A 54 1.40 -9.37 -2.30
C ILE A 54 0.24 -10.09 -3.00
N LEU A 55 -0.80 -9.34 -3.37
CA LEU A 55 -1.95 -9.88 -4.09
C LEU A 55 -1.57 -10.46 -5.46
N GLN A 56 -0.72 -9.76 -6.22
CA GLN A 56 -0.20 -10.27 -7.49
C GLN A 56 0.62 -11.54 -7.31
N GLY A 57 1.51 -11.58 -6.30
CA GLY A 57 2.29 -12.78 -5.96
C GLY A 57 1.38 -13.96 -5.59
N ALA A 58 0.35 -13.72 -4.79
CA ALA A 58 -0.60 -14.74 -4.40
C ALA A 58 -1.48 -15.23 -5.58
N PHE A 59 -1.78 -14.37 -6.56
CA PHE A 59 -2.41 -14.80 -7.81
C PHE A 59 -1.52 -15.69 -8.67
N PHE A 60 -0.21 -15.46 -8.69
CA PHE A 60 0.71 -16.39 -9.37
C PHE A 60 0.69 -17.78 -8.74
N LEU A 61 0.51 -17.87 -7.42
CA LEU A 61 0.53 -19.11 -6.66
C LEU A 61 -0.82 -19.85 -6.67
N THR A 62 -1.93 -19.20 -7.03
CA THR A 62 -3.28 -19.77 -6.90
C THR A 62 -3.98 -19.93 -8.26
N HIS A 63 -4.40 -21.16 -8.59
CA HIS A 63 -5.05 -21.49 -9.88
C HIS A 63 -6.60 -21.45 -9.87
N ASN A 64 -7.25 -21.18 -8.73
CA ASN A 64 -8.68 -21.50 -8.52
C ASN A 64 -9.54 -20.30 -8.05
N LEU A 65 -10.86 -20.52 -7.87
CA LEU A 65 -11.95 -19.58 -7.51
C LEU A 65 -11.70 -18.52 -6.40
N LEU A 66 -10.59 -18.61 -5.65
CA LEU A 66 -10.12 -17.61 -4.69
C LEU A 66 -9.76 -16.26 -5.32
N LYS A 67 -9.86 -16.13 -6.65
CA LYS A 67 -9.49 -14.92 -7.38
C LYS A 67 -10.26 -13.66 -6.98
N ILE A 68 -11.47 -13.82 -6.42
CA ILE A 68 -12.33 -12.69 -6.04
C ILE A 68 -12.25 -12.39 -4.53
N SER A 69 -12.18 -13.42 -3.68
CA SER A 69 -12.12 -13.24 -2.23
C SER A 69 -10.77 -12.72 -1.75
N LEU A 70 -9.69 -13.08 -2.44
CA LEU A 70 -8.33 -12.70 -2.07
C LEU A 70 -8.06 -11.19 -2.18
N PRO A 71 -8.44 -10.48 -3.27
CA PRO A 71 -8.37 -9.01 -3.32
C PRO A 71 -9.16 -8.32 -2.20
N LEU A 72 -10.37 -8.80 -1.92
CA LEU A 72 -11.23 -8.21 -0.90
C LEU A 72 -10.62 -8.40 0.50
N ALA A 73 -10.13 -9.60 0.81
CA ALA A 73 -9.45 -9.88 2.07
C ALA A 73 -8.17 -9.06 2.22
N ALA A 74 -7.38 -8.93 1.15
CA ALA A 74 -6.17 -8.14 1.14
C ALA A 74 -6.48 -6.64 1.36
N TYR A 75 -7.52 -6.11 0.70
CA TYR A 75 -8.00 -4.73 0.91
C TYR A 75 -8.41 -4.49 2.38
N ILE A 76 -9.25 -5.38 2.93
CA ILE A 76 -9.71 -5.27 4.32
C ILE A 76 -8.50 -5.32 5.26
N ALA A 77 -7.55 -6.22 5.02
CA ALA A 77 -6.33 -6.31 5.81
C ALA A 77 -5.48 -5.03 5.75
N SER A 78 -5.28 -4.42 4.58
CA SER A 78 -4.59 -3.12 4.49
C SER A 78 -5.33 -2.01 5.20
N ALA A 79 -6.65 -1.95 5.07
CA ALA A 79 -7.46 -0.93 5.71
C ALA A 79 -7.40 -1.05 7.23
N VAL A 80 -7.52 -2.27 7.77
CA VAL A 80 -7.40 -2.54 9.20
C VAL A 80 -5.99 -2.25 9.71
N LEU A 81 -4.96 -2.65 8.97
CA LEU A 81 -3.57 -2.39 9.33
C LEU A 81 -3.29 -0.88 9.36
N PHE A 82 -3.65 -0.16 8.30
CA PHE A 82 -3.48 1.29 8.23
C PHE A 82 -4.25 1.99 9.35
N TYR A 83 -5.50 1.61 9.58
CA TYR A 83 -6.30 2.14 10.68
C TYR A 83 -5.61 1.93 12.03
N LYS A 84 -5.13 0.72 12.32
CA LYS A 84 -4.42 0.45 13.58
C LYS A 84 -3.16 1.29 13.76
N ILE A 85 -2.44 1.53 12.67
CA ILE A 85 -1.22 2.33 12.67
C ILE A 85 -1.54 3.81 12.96
N THR A 86 -2.61 4.35 12.35
CA THR A 86 -2.89 5.79 12.38
C THR A 86 -4.02 6.22 13.32
N ALA A 87 -4.72 5.29 13.98
CA ALA A 87 -5.92 5.59 14.79
C ALA A 87 -5.63 6.53 15.96
N ASP A 88 -4.47 6.41 16.59
CA ASP A 88 -4.06 7.25 17.72
C ASP A 88 -3.42 8.57 17.26
N LEU A 89 -3.16 8.70 15.94
CA LEU A 89 -2.39 9.80 15.35
C LEU A 89 -3.32 10.80 14.69
N TRP A 90 -4.32 10.31 13.94
CA TRP A 90 -5.19 11.13 13.10
C TRP A 90 -6.67 10.98 13.46
N PRO A 91 -7.50 12.01 13.21
CA PRO A 91 -8.94 11.88 13.30
C PRO A 91 -9.47 10.77 12.39
N SER A 92 -10.45 10.00 12.87
CA SER A 92 -11.00 8.85 12.15
C SER A 92 -11.49 9.18 10.73
N GLY A 93 -12.06 10.38 10.53
CA GLY A 93 -12.47 10.86 9.21
C GLY A 93 -11.29 10.99 8.22
N MET A 94 -10.14 11.48 8.68
CA MET A 94 -8.93 11.57 7.85
C MET A 94 -8.38 10.19 7.52
N VAL A 95 -8.37 9.27 8.49
CA VAL A 95 -7.94 7.88 8.27
C VAL A 95 -8.78 7.20 7.19
N ILE A 96 -10.11 7.36 7.23
CA ILE A 96 -11.02 6.79 6.22
C ILE A 96 -10.72 7.35 4.82
N VAL A 97 -10.52 8.67 4.70
CA VAL A 97 -10.17 9.30 3.42
C VAL A 97 -8.84 8.75 2.90
N MET A 98 -7.85 8.57 3.77
CA MET A 98 -6.52 8.07 3.38
C MET A 98 -6.54 6.60 2.99
N ILE A 99 -7.37 5.77 3.63
CA ILE A 99 -7.62 4.39 3.18
C ILE A 99 -8.19 4.39 1.76
N PHE A 100 -9.16 5.26 1.47
CA PHE A 100 -9.75 5.34 0.13
C PHE A 100 -8.72 5.78 -0.92
N LEU A 101 -7.93 6.83 -0.64
CA LEU A 101 -6.89 7.32 -1.55
C LEU A 101 -5.78 6.30 -1.76
N GLY A 102 -5.27 5.68 -0.69
CA GLY A 102 -4.25 4.64 -0.78
C GLY A 102 -4.73 3.44 -1.60
N SER A 103 -5.99 3.07 -1.45
CA SER A 103 -6.61 1.99 -2.24
C SER A 103 -6.71 2.32 -3.73
N LEU A 104 -6.99 3.59 -4.07
CA LEU A 104 -6.95 4.04 -5.45
C LEU A 104 -5.52 3.92 -6.04
N VAL A 105 -4.50 4.26 -5.25
CA VAL A 105 -3.09 4.08 -5.67
C VAL A 105 -2.76 2.60 -5.90
N ALA A 106 -3.17 1.70 -5.00
CA ALA A 106 -2.99 0.26 -5.17
C ALA A 106 -3.67 -0.29 -6.43
N LEU A 107 -4.89 0.21 -6.72
CA LEU A 107 -5.65 -0.15 -7.91
C LEU A 107 -4.94 0.33 -9.19
N LEU A 108 -4.46 1.58 -9.21
CA LEU A 108 -3.69 2.11 -10.34
C LEU A 108 -2.42 1.30 -10.56
N HIS A 109 -1.69 0.97 -9.50
CA HIS A 109 -0.52 0.10 -9.56
C HIS A 109 -0.87 -1.27 -10.17
N LEU A 110 -1.98 -1.89 -9.74
CA LEU A 110 -2.44 -3.16 -10.30
C LEU A 110 -2.78 -3.05 -11.80
N ILE A 111 -3.48 -2.00 -12.21
CA ILE A 111 -3.83 -1.77 -13.63
C ILE A 111 -2.57 -1.61 -14.48
N ILE A 112 -1.59 -0.83 -14.01
CA ILE A 112 -0.29 -0.64 -14.67
C ILE A 112 0.44 -1.97 -14.77
N SER A 113 0.53 -2.73 -13.68
CA SER A 113 1.13 -4.06 -13.66
C SER A 113 0.53 -5.01 -14.70
N VAL A 114 -0.80 -5.07 -14.80
CA VAL A 114 -1.50 -5.89 -15.80
C VAL A 114 -1.20 -5.39 -17.23
N GLY A 115 -1.17 -4.07 -17.42
CA GLY A 115 -0.82 -3.46 -18.71
C GLY A 115 0.58 -3.82 -19.17
N ILE A 116 1.56 -3.81 -18.25
CA ILE A 116 2.95 -4.21 -18.53
C ILE A 116 3.02 -5.72 -18.83
N CYS A 117 2.33 -6.55 -18.04
CA CYS A 117 2.30 -8.00 -18.24
C CYS A 117 1.72 -8.41 -19.60
N ARG A 118 0.74 -7.69 -20.12
CA ARG A 118 0.12 -8.00 -21.42
C ARG A 118 0.96 -7.55 -22.62
N ARG A 119 1.89 -6.61 -22.42
CA ARG A 119 2.69 -5.99 -23.50
C ARG A 119 4.09 -6.59 -23.66
N GLY A 120 4.60 -7.34 -22.69
CA GLY A 120 5.97 -7.88 -22.69
C GLY A 120 6.01 -9.37 -22.46
#